data_AF-A0AAI9XDD3-F1
#
_entry.id   AF-A0AAI9XDD3-F1
#
_cell.length_a   1.000
_cell.length_b   1.000
_cell.length_c   1.000
_cell.angle_alpha   90.00
_cell.angle_beta   90.00
_cell.angle_gamma   90.00
#
_symmetry.space_group_name_H-M   'P 1'
#
loop_
_entity.id
_entity.type
_entity.pdbx_description
1 polymer ?
#
loop_
_entity_poly.entity_id
_entity_poly.type
_entity_poly.pdbx_seq_one_letter_code
_entity_poly.pdbx_strand_id
1 'polypeptide(L)'
;MSFDPTYDSLLAAVKDATNTGIKTAGVDVRISDVSAAIQEAMESYEVDINGHTFPVKAVRNITGHNIEQYRIHAGKSIPFVKNNDNTKMEAGEIFAIETFGTTGRGYLFDGPGVYGYGKDPSAPKRITSHLASAKTLYQKINENFSSLVFCRRYLERLGVERYLAGMNNLVSNGYVEVYQPLMDVKGSYSAQFEHTILLRESYKEVISLIDVYIYGPSPHRGFRHSTCMSRNHFADDPKPLNVHDPTKLLTPLLAWVQIRKHRDHGSAVAPVVPEKSNVMKSLANAATVLDYDWSVLATQRR
;
A
#
# COMPACT_ATOMS: atom_id res chain seq x y z
N MET A 1 -9.64 -0.38 -6.52
CA MET A 1 -11.03 0.04 -6.63
C MET A 1 -11.24 0.58 -8.03
N SER A 2 -12.24 0.06 -8.74
CA SER A 2 -12.77 0.64 -9.98
C SER A 2 -14.21 1.07 -9.72
N PHE A 3 -14.66 2.11 -10.42
CA PHE A 3 -16.09 2.47 -10.50
C PHE A 3 -16.69 2.14 -11.86
N ASP A 4 -15.86 1.69 -12.80
CA ASP A 4 -16.24 1.34 -14.16
C ASP A 4 -15.96 -0.16 -14.37
N PRO A 5 -16.99 -0.97 -14.69
CA PRO A 5 -16.85 -2.41 -14.83
C PRO A 5 -15.96 -2.82 -16.00
N THR A 6 -15.64 -1.90 -16.92
CA THR A 6 -14.68 -2.13 -18.01
C THR A 6 -13.31 -2.63 -17.50
N TYR A 7 -12.96 -2.33 -16.24
CA TYR A 7 -11.68 -2.75 -15.64
C TYR A 7 -11.77 -4.02 -14.79
N ASP A 8 -12.94 -4.66 -14.68
CA ASP A 8 -13.14 -5.81 -13.79
C ASP A 8 -12.29 -7.01 -14.20
N SER A 9 -12.14 -7.27 -15.50
CA SER A 9 -11.29 -8.35 -16.00
C SER A 9 -9.80 -8.11 -15.68
N LEU A 10 -9.34 -6.86 -15.74
CA LEU A 10 -7.96 -6.51 -15.34
C LEU A 10 -7.76 -6.69 -13.83
N LEU A 11 -8.75 -6.29 -13.02
CA LEU A 11 -8.72 -6.54 -11.57
C LEU A 11 -8.74 -8.04 -11.26
N ALA A 12 -9.54 -8.82 -11.98
CA ALA A 12 -9.61 -10.26 -11.81
C ALA A 12 -8.26 -10.94 -12.11
N ALA A 13 -7.61 -10.58 -13.22
CA ALA A 13 -6.30 -11.10 -13.59
C ALA A 13 -5.24 -10.84 -12.49
N VAL A 14 -5.15 -9.59 -12.00
CA VAL A 14 -4.16 -9.25 -10.97
C VAL A 14 -4.50 -9.90 -9.62
N LYS A 15 -5.79 -9.98 -9.28
CA LYS A 15 -6.23 -10.66 -8.05
C LYS A 15 -5.91 -12.14 -8.08
N ASP A 16 -6.13 -12.80 -9.21
CA ASP A 16 -5.81 -14.21 -9.41
C ASP A 16 -4.30 -14.46 -9.31
N ALA A 17 -3.50 -13.60 -9.94
CA ALA A 17 -2.03 -13.67 -9.84
C ALA A 17 -1.54 -13.48 -8.40
N THR A 18 -2.05 -12.49 -7.65
CA THR A 18 -1.72 -12.31 -6.22
C THR A 18 -2.13 -13.53 -5.40
N ASN A 19 -3.34 -14.06 -5.60
CA ASN A 19 -3.81 -15.25 -4.87
C ASN A 19 -3.01 -16.51 -5.22
N THR A 20 -2.57 -16.64 -6.47
CA THR A 20 -1.67 -17.70 -6.92
C THR A 20 -0.32 -17.58 -6.21
N GLY A 21 0.25 -16.38 -6.13
CA GLY A 21 1.45 -16.11 -5.33
C GLY A 21 1.30 -16.52 -3.87
N ILE A 22 0.17 -16.13 -3.24
CA ILE A 22 -0.14 -16.49 -1.86
C ILE A 22 -0.25 -18.01 -1.72
N LYS A 23 -0.96 -18.69 -2.63
CA LYS A 23 -1.15 -20.15 -2.60
C LYS A 23 0.18 -20.89 -2.71
N THR A 24 1.04 -20.46 -3.63
CA THR A 24 2.34 -21.08 -3.91
C THR A 24 3.39 -20.81 -2.83
N ALA A 25 3.34 -19.65 -2.16
CA ALA A 25 4.27 -19.31 -1.09
C ALA A 25 4.24 -20.32 0.07
N GLY A 26 5.38 -20.61 0.69
CA GLY A 26 5.45 -21.54 1.81
C GLY A 26 6.87 -21.78 2.26
N VAL A 27 7.02 -22.34 3.47
CA VAL A 27 8.33 -22.76 3.97
C VAL A 27 8.98 -23.72 2.98
N ASP A 28 10.28 -23.53 2.73
CA ASP A 28 11.10 -24.27 1.76
C ASP A 28 10.79 -24.05 0.28
N VAL A 29 9.75 -23.28 -0.06
CA VAL A 29 9.44 -22.93 -1.45
C VAL A 29 10.47 -21.92 -1.96
N ARG A 30 10.95 -22.10 -3.20
CA ARG A 30 11.85 -21.15 -3.85
C ARG A 30 11.07 -19.94 -4.35
N ILE A 31 11.69 -18.76 -4.21
CA ILE A 31 11.15 -17.51 -4.74
C ILE A 31 10.86 -17.60 -6.24
N SER A 32 11.72 -18.25 -7.02
CA SER A 32 11.51 -18.46 -8.46
C SER A 32 10.24 -19.25 -8.78
N ASP A 33 9.86 -20.23 -7.95
CA ASP A 33 8.65 -21.04 -8.15
C ASP A 33 7.39 -20.19 -7.92
N VAL A 34 7.39 -19.35 -6.88
CA VAL A 34 6.31 -18.37 -6.63
C VAL A 34 6.21 -17.37 -7.78
N SER A 35 7.36 -16.85 -8.21
CA SER A 35 7.44 -15.85 -9.29
C SER A 35 6.92 -16.38 -10.62
N ALA A 36 7.27 -17.63 -10.96
CA ALA A 36 6.81 -18.29 -12.18
C ALA A 36 5.29 -18.53 -12.16
N ALA A 37 4.74 -18.97 -11.02
CA ALA A 37 3.30 -19.18 -10.87
C ALA A 37 2.50 -17.86 -10.97
N ILE A 38 3.03 -16.77 -10.39
CA ILE A 38 2.44 -15.42 -10.53
C ILE A 38 2.39 -15.01 -12.01
N GLN A 39 3.51 -15.18 -12.73
CA GLN A 39 3.58 -14.80 -14.14
C GLN A 39 2.60 -15.60 -14.99
N GLU A 40 2.59 -16.93 -14.80
CA GLU A 40 1.70 -17.83 -15.53
C GLU A 40 0.23 -17.44 -15.32
N ALA A 41 -0.18 -17.22 -14.08
CA ALA A 41 -1.54 -16.77 -13.78
C ALA A 41 -1.83 -15.41 -14.42
N MET A 42 -0.97 -14.40 -14.23
CA MET A 42 -1.17 -13.04 -14.74
C MET A 42 -1.27 -12.99 -16.27
N GLU A 43 -0.33 -13.61 -16.96
CA GLU A 43 -0.17 -13.53 -18.41
C GLU A 43 -1.05 -14.53 -19.17
N SER A 44 -1.90 -15.29 -18.45
CA SER A 44 -2.98 -16.10 -19.04
C SER A 44 -4.23 -15.29 -19.41
N TYR A 45 -4.32 -14.04 -18.98
CA TYR A 45 -5.47 -13.17 -19.20
C TYR A 45 -5.27 -12.19 -20.36
N GLU A 46 -6.35 -11.95 -21.10
CA GLU A 46 -6.53 -10.81 -21.99
C GLU A 46 -7.72 -9.97 -21.51
N VAL A 47 -7.71 -8.66 -21.78
CA VAL A 47 -8.76 -7.73 -21.36
C VAL A 47 -9.16 -6.80 -22.48
N ASP A 48 -10.46 -6.55 -22.62
CA ASP A 48 -11.01 -5.57 -23.55
C ASP A 48 -11.30 -4.25 -22.84
N ILE A 49 -10.62 -3.19 -23.24
CA ILE A 49 -10.81 -1.84 -22.68
C ILE A 49 -11.07 -0.87 -23.83
N ASN A 50 -12.29 -0.33 -23.88
CA ASN A 50 -12.75 0.58 -24.94
C ASN A 50 -12.64 -0.01 -26.36
N GLY A 51 -12.97 -1.29 -26.53
CA GLY A 51 -12.94 -1.96 -27.83
C GLY A 51 -11.54 -2.36 -28.32
N HIS A 52 -10.55 -2.30 -27.44
CA HIS A 52 -9.19 -2.79 -27.70
C HIS A 52 -8.84 -3.91 -26.74
N THR A 53 -8.42 -5.06 -27.30
CA THR A 53 -7.94 -6.22 -26.55
C THR A 53 -6.47 -6.06 -26.21
N PHE A 54 -6.11 -6.29 -24.95
CA PHE A 54 -4.73 -6.24 -24.45
C PHE A 54 -4.38 -7.53 -23.71
N PRO A 55 -3.20 -8.13 -23.96
CA PRO A 55 -2.66 -9.10 -23.02
C PRO A 55 -2.28 -8.40 -21.71
N VAL A 56 -2.61 -9.01 -20.58
CA VAL A 56 -2.17 -8.52 -19.26
C VAL A 56 -0.72 -8.93 -19.06
N LYS A 57 0.14 -7.97 -18.70
CA LYS A 57 1.56 -8.22 -18.46
C LYS A 57 1.89 -8.04 -17.00
N ALA A 58 2.70 -8.93 -16.45
CA ALA A 58 3.30 -8.72 -15.13
C ALA A 58 4.32 -7.58 -15.21
N VAL A 59 4.29 -6.66 -14.24
CA VAL A 59 5.32 -5.63 -14.12
C VAL A 59 6.63 -6.27 -13.65
N ARG A 60 7.74 -6.00 -14.33
CA ARG A 60 8.99 -6.77 -14.15
C ARG A 60 10.10 -6.09 -13.34
N ASN A 61 9.93 -4.85 -12.90
CA ASN A 61 10.96 -4.08 -12.18
C ASN A 61 10.51 -3.57 -10.80
N ILE A 62 9.46 -4.18 -10.25
CA ILE A 62 9.07 -4.11 -8.85
C ILE A 62 8.69 -5.53 -8.41
N THR A 63 8.66 -5.76 -7.10
CA THR A 63 8.57 -7.10 -6.53
C THR A 63 7.79 -7.05 -5.23
N GLY A 64 7.17 -8.18 -4.85
CA GLY A 64 6.80 -8.40 -3.45
C GLY A 64 8.08 -8.56 -2.61
N HIS A 65 7.96 -8.67 -1.30
CA HIS A 65 9.14 -8.63 -0.43
C HIS A 65 8.87 -9.22 0.95
N ASN A 66 9.94 -9.60 1.66
CA ASN A 66 9.85 -9.90 3.08
C ASN A 66 9.79 -8.61 3.93
N ILE A 67 9.21 -8.74 5.12
CA ILE A 67 9.03 -7.67 6.10
C ILE A 67 9.69 -8.09 7.41
N GLU A 68 10.46 -7.17 8.00
CA GLU A 68 11.03 -7.30 9.35
C GLU A 68 10.51 -6.17 10.25
N GLN A 69 10.83 -6.27 11.54
CA GLN A 69 10.46 -5.23 12.50
C GLN A 69 11.02 -3.86 12.07
N TYR A 70 10.12 -2.89 11.86
CA TYR A 70 10.44 -1.53 11.37
C TYR A 70 11.14 -1.46 10.01
N ARG A 71 11.12 -2.54 9.22
CA ARG A 71 11.77 -2.61 7.92
C ARG A 71 10.83 -3.26 6.91
N ILE A 72 10.19 -2.42 6.10
CA ILE A 72 9.23 -2.88 5.09
C ILE A 72 9.89 -3.76 4.02
N HIS A 73 11.12 -3.44 3.59
CA HIS A 73 11.89 -4.24 2.62
C HIS A 73 13.09 -4.89 3.31
N ALA A 74 12.96 -6.16 3.72
CA ALA A 74 13.95 -6.86 4.53
C ALA A 74 15.02 -7.64 3.74
N GLY A 75 15.01 -7.56 2.42
CA GLY A 75 16.10 -8.02 1.54
C GLY A 75 15.77 -9.22 0.65
N LYS A 76 14.71 -9.99 0.93
CA LYS A 76 14.16 -10.97 -0.01
C LYS A 76 13.10 -10.30 -0.87
N SER A 77 13.21 -10.47 -2.18
CA SER A 77 12.28 -9.93 -3.18
C SER A 77 11.59 -11.07 -3.91
N ILE A 78 10.30 -10.91 -4.23
CA ILE A 78 9.51 -11.85 -5.02
C ILE A 78 9.14 -11.19 -6.35
N PRO A 79 9.92 -11.42 -7.43
CA PRO A 79 9.55 -10.94 -8.75
C PRO A 79 8.21 -11.50 -9.23
N PHE A 80 7.49 -10.76 -10.07
CA PHE A 80 6.24 -11.23 -10.68
C PHE A 80 6.46 -12.01 -11.98
N VAL A 81 7.73 -12.25 -12.31
CA VAL A 81 8.19 -12.91 -13.54
C VAL A 81 9.16 -14.03 -13.19
N LYS A 82 9.09 -15.12 -13.95
CA LYS A 82 9.99 -16.27 -13.84
C LYS A 82 11.44 -15.81 -13.86
N ASN A 83 12.23 -16.37 -12.94
CA ASN A 83 13.64 -16.07 -12.75
C ASN A 83 14.38 -17.31 -12.23
N ASN A 84 15.67 -17.15 -11.92
CA ASN A 84 16.55 -18.23 -11.45
C ASN A 84 16.93 -18.08 -9.96
N ASP A 85 16.17 -17.30 -9.18
CA ASP A 85 16.43 -17.14 -7.75
C ASP A 85 16.09 -18.43 -7.00
N ASN A 86 17.11 -19.06 -6.41
CA ASN A 86 16.97 -20.30 -5.64
C ASN A 86 16.79 -20.04 -4.13
N THR A 87 16.72 -18.78 -3.70
CA THR A 87 16.43 -18.40 -2.31
C THR A 87 15.10 -19.01 -1.88
N LYS A 88 15.08 -19.60 -0.70
CA LYS A 88 13.88 -20.21 -0.11
C LYS A 88 13.22 -19.27 0.88
N MET A 89 11.91 -19.39 1.01
CA MET A 89 11.15 -18.79 2.10
C MET A 89 11.28 -19.66 3.35
N GLU A 90 11.44 -19.04 4.50
CA GLU A 90 11.78 -19.68 5.78
C GLU A 90 10.64 -19.53 6.80
N ALA A 91 10.59 -20.45 7.76
CA ALA A 91 9.64 -20.37 8.86
C ALA A 91 9.91 -19.12 9.72
N GLY A 92 8.83 -18.45 10.14
CA GLY A 92 8.88 -17.21 10.90
C GLY A 92 8.90 -15.95 10.02
N GLU A 93 9.14 -16.07 8.71
CA GLU A 93 9.18 -14.91 7.82
C GLU A 93 7.78 -14.34 7.52
N ILE A 94 7.74 -13.02 7.36
CA ILE A 94 6.56 -12.28 6.92
C ILE A 94 6.83 -11.76 5.51
N PHE A 95 5.86 -11.89 4.62
CA PHE A 95 5.96 -11.40 3.25
C PHE A 95 4.76 -10.54 2.87
N ALA A 96 5.02 -9.44 2.16
CA ALA A 96 4.04 -8.79 1.29
C ALA A 96 4.01 -9.54 -0.04
N ILE A 97 2.93 -10.28 -0.28
CA ILE A 97 2.62 -10.84 -1.59
C ILE A 97 1.74 -9.83 -2.31
N GLU A 98 2.37 -9.01 -3.13
CA GLU A 98 1.70 -8.09 -4.04
C GLU A 98 1.99 -8.47 -5.49
N THR A 99 1.10 -8.08 -6.40
CA THR A 99 1.37 -8.19 -7.85
C THR A 99 0.82 -6.97 -8.56
N PHE A 100 1.47 -6.60 -9.67
CA PHE A 100 1.03 -5.52 -10.54
C PHE A 100 0.89 -6.05 -11.97
N GLY A 101 -0.33 -5.96 -12.51
CA GLY A 101 -0.61 -6.23 -13.91
C GLY A 101 -0.85 -4.93 -14.67
N THR A 102 -0.46 -4.90 -15.94
CA THR A 102 -0.59 -3.73 -16.80
C THR A 102 -0.91 -4.09 -18.25
N THR A 103 -1.65 -3.23 -18.94
CA THR A 103 -1.84 -3.29 -20.40
C THR A 103 -0.70 -2.61 -21.18
N GLY A 104 0.26 -2.00 -20.48
CA GLY A 104 1.34 -1.22 -21.05
C GLY A 104 2.59 -2.02 -21.41
N ARG A 105 3.75 -1.47 -21.03
CA ARG A 105 5.07 -2.08 -21.31
C ARG A 105 5.44 -3.14 -20.29
N GLY A 106 4.84 -3.15 -19.10
CA GLY A 106 5.26 -4.04 -18.01
C GLY A 106 6.56 -3.60 -17.36
N TYR A 107 6.92 -2.32 -17.47
CA TYR A 107 8.14 -1.78 -16.86
C TYR A 107 7.89 -0.34 -16.41
N LEU A 108 8.04 -0.08 -15.12
CA LEU A 108 7.76 1.21 -14.52
C LEU A 108 8.97 2.14 -14.59
N PHE A 109 8.70 3.43 -14.58
CA PHE A 109 9.70 4.49 -14.47
C PHE A 109 9.19 5.59 -13.53
N ASP A 110 10.11 6.42 -13.08
CA ASP A 110 9.79 7.56 -12.21
C ASP A 110 8.93 8.57 -12.97
N GLY A 111 7.74 8.80 -12.42
CA GLY A 111 6.80 9.81 -12.87
C GLY A 111 7.08 11.19 -12.31
N PRO A 112 6.36 12.21 -12.79
CA PRO A 112 6.47 13.56 -12.24
C PRO A 112 5.89 13.64 -10.82
N GLY A 113 6.52 14.48 -9.99
CA GLY A 113 6.07 14.78 -8.64
C GLY A 113 6.79 13.96 -7.56
N VAL A 114 6.31 14.08 -6.33
CA VAL A 114 6.87 13.39 -5.17
C VAL A 114 5.77 12.60 -4.48
N TYR A 115 5.94 11.29 -4.44
CA TYR A 115 5.09 10.37 -3.69
C TYR A 115 5.43 10.40 -2.19
N GLY A 116 6.72 10.34 -1.88
CA GLY A 116 7.17 10.27 -0.49
C GLY A 116 8.64 10.61 -0.32
N TYR A 117 9.08 10.52 0.93
CA TYR A 117 10.45 10.71 1.35
C TYR A 117 10.83 9.61 2.34
N GLY A 118 12.08 9.15 2.29
CA GLY A 118 12.62 8.18 3.24
C GLY A 118 13.93 8.70 3.81
N LYS A 119 14.10 8.63 5.14
CA LYS A 119 15.42 8.90 5.73
C LYS A 119 16.33 7.70 5.46
N ASP A 120 17.55 7.95 5.02
CA ASP A 120 18.54 6.88 4.90
C ASP A 120 18.73 6.21 6.29
N PRO A 121 18.55 4.88 6.41
CA PRO A 121 18.77 4.16 7.67
C PRO A 121 20.19 4.34 8.23
N SER A 122 21.18 4.54 7.38
CA SER A 122 22.59 4.77 7.72
C SER A 122 22.91 6.23 8.07
N ALA A 123 22.00 7.17 7.80
CA ALA A 123 22.23 8.58 8.10
C ALA A 123 22.40 8.82 9.61
N PRO A 124 23.31 9.72 10.02
CA PRO A 124 23.65 9.94 11.41
C PRO A 124 22.45 10.46 12.22
N LYS A 125 22.39 10.17 13.52
CA LYS A 125 21.29 10.65 14.40
C LYS A 125 21.15 12.18 14.43
N ARG A 126 22.24 12.90 14.16
CA ARG A 126 22.27 14.36 14.05
C ARG A 126 23.09 14.73 12.82
N ILE A 127 22.66 15.78 12.13
CA ILE A 127 23.36 16.30 10.94
C ILE A 127 24.02 17.64 11.26
N THR A 128 25.09 17.93 10.54
CA THR A 128 25.66 19.27 10.43
C THR A 128 25.10 19.93 9.18
N SER A 129 24.44 21.08 9.35
CA SER A 129 23.98 21.89 8.22
C SER A 129 24.01 23.36 8.63
N HIS A 130 24.40 24.24 7.72
CA HIS A 130 24.31 25.70 7.91
C HIS A 130 22.86 26.18 7.90
N LEU A 131 21.94 25.39 7.32
CA LEU A 131 20.53 25.71 7.24
C LEU A 131 19.80 25.23 8.52
N ALA A 132 19.32 26.17 9.33
CA ALA A 132 18.59 25.86 10.55
C ALA A 132 17.31 25.04 10.27
N SER A 133 16.59 25.36 9.20
CA SER A 133 15.37 24.62 8.82
C SER A 133 15.64 23.17 8.45
N ALA A 134 16.81 22.84 7.88
CA ALA A 134 17.20 21.45 7.61
C ALA A 134 17.41 20.66 8.91
N LYS A 135 18.10 21.26 9.90
CA LYS A 135 18.33 20.64 11.22
C LYS A 135 17.01 20.39 11.96
N THR A 136 16.13 21.39 12.01
CA THR A 136 14.81 21.26 12.65
C THR A 136 13.93 20.23 11.95
N LEU A 137 13.93 20.21 10.62
CA LEU A 137 13.17 19.23 9.84
C LEU A 137 13.71 17.81 10.07
N TYR A 138 15.03 17.62 10.04
CA TYR A 138 15.67 16.32 10.28
C TYR A 138 15.34 15.76 11.67
N GLN A 139 15.35 16.62 12.70
CA GLN A 139 14.92 16.22 14.04
C GLN A 139 13.46 15.74 14.05
N LYS A 140 12.54 16.50 13.44
CA LYS A 140 11.13 16.08 13.34
C LYS A 140 10.96 14.75 12.60
N ILE A 141 11.75 14.52 11.53
CA ILE A 141 11.74 13.25 10.79
C ILE A 141 12.16 12.09 11.71
N ASN A 142 13.25 12.25 12.47
CA ASN A 142 13.72 11.22 13.40
C ASN A 142 12.70 10.90 14.50
N GLU A 143 12.05 11.92 15.06
CA GLU A 143 11.08 11.76 16.16
C GLU A 143 9.78 11.07 15.73
N ASN A 144 9.34 11.28 14.47
CA ASN A 144 8.02 10.84 14.02
C ASN A 144 8.03 9.67 13.04
N PHE A 145 9.10 9.52 12.24
CA PHE A 145 9.16 8.53 11.17
C PHE A 145 10.37 7.61 11.28
N SER A 146 11.47 8.06 11.88
CA SER A 146 12.75 7.34 11.87
C SER A 146 13.18 6.99 10.44
N SER A 147 13.21 5.72 10.06
CA SER A 147 13.49 5.22 8.69
C SER A 147 12.24 4.89 7.89
N LEU A 148 11.04 5.05 8.45
CA LEU A 148 9.80 4.80 7.72
C LEU A 148 9.56 5.89 6.68
N VAL A 149 9.04 5.48 5.53
CA VAL A 149 8.67 6.40 4.45
C VAL A 149 7.49 7.27 4.90
N PHE A 150 7.57 8.56 4.61
CA PHE A 150 6.54 9.55 4.94
C PHE A 150 6.21 10.42 3.73
N CYS A 151 5.09 11.15 3.79
CA CYS A 151 4.67 12.04 2.72
C CYS A 151 4.52 13.49 3.21
N ARG A 152 4.44 14.42 2.25
CA ARG A 152 4.22 15.85 2.51
C ARG A 152 3.04 16.11 3.47
N ARG A 153 1.92 15.42 3.29
CA ARG A 153 0.71 15.59 4.12
C ARG A 153 0.95 15.27 5.59
N TYR A 154 1.89 14.37 5.90
CA TYR A 154 2.23 14.04 7.29
C TYR A 154 3.02 15.17 7.93
N LEU A 155 3.95 15.78 7.20
CA LEU A 155 4.65 16.99 7.66
C LEU A 155 3.67 18.14 7.93
N GLU A 156 2.68 18.35 7.04
CA GLU A 156 1.65 19.37 7.21
C GLU A 156 0.83 19.14 8.49
N ARG A 157 0.44 17.89 8.79
CA ARG A 157 -0.26 17.53 10.04
C ARG A 157 0.58 17.75 11.30
N LEU A 158 1.91 17.66 11.19
CA LEU A 158 2.85 17.98 12.27
C LEU A 158 3.13 19.49 12.40
N GLY A 159 2.38 20.33 11.69
CA GLY A 159 2.54 21.78 11.66
C GLY A 159 3.88 22.21 11.05
N VAL A 160 4.46 21.39 10.15
CA VAL A 160 5.69 21.75 9.45
C VAL A 160 5.34 22.60 8.23
N GLU A 161 5.70 23.87 8.29
CA GLU A 161 5.51 24.82 7.20
C GLU A 161 6.82 25.07 6.45
N ARG A 162 6.72 25.53 5.19
CA ARG A 162 7.86 26.00 4.35
C ARG A 162 9.07 25.05 4.34
N TYR A 163 8.80 23.74 4.34
CA TYR A 163 9.83 22.70 4.54
C TYR A 163 10.76 22.48 3.34
N LEU A 164 10.41 22.98 2.15
CA LEU A 164 11.10 22.65 0.89
C LEU A 164 12.59 22.98 0.89
N ALA A 165 12.98 24.15 1.41
CA ALA A 165 14.41 24.51 1.46
C ALA A 165 15.20 23.56 2.37
N GLY A 166 14.63 23.20 3.53
CA GLY A 166 15.20 22.21 4.43
C GLY A 166 15.28 20.84 3.78
N MET A 167 14.20 20.39 3.16
CA MET A 167 14.12 19.09 2.49
C MET A 167 15.12 18.97 1.34
N ASN A 168 15.20 19.98 0.47
CA ASN A 168 16.17 19.99 -0.63
C ASN A 168 17.61 19.88 -0.10
N ASN A 169 17.93 20.56 1.00
CA ASN A 169 19.24 20.42 1.63
C ASN A 169 19.47 18.98 2.14
N LEU A 170 18.49 18.35 2.80
CA LEU A 170 18.62 16.96 3.25
C LEU A 170 18.81 15.98 2.09
N VAL A 171 18.06 16.18 1.00
CA VAL A 171 18.13 15.35 -0.20
C VAL A 171 19.48 15.49 -0.91
N SER A 172 19.95 16.71 -1.14
CA SER A 172 21.24 16.95 -1.79
C SER A 172 22.44 16.43 -0.99
N ASN A 173 22.28 16.23 0.32
CA ASN A 173 23.31 15.64 1.18
C ASN A 173 23.13 14.13 1.41
N GLY A 174 22.16 13.48 0.75
CA GLY A 174 21.92 12.04 0.85
C GLY A 174 21.31 11.58 2.18
N TYR A 175 20.84 12.49 3.04
CA TYR A 175 20.20 12.10 4.30
C TYR A 175 18.75 11.63 4.13
N VAL A 176 18.10 12.12 3.08
CA VAL A 176 16.72 11.80 2.74
C VAL A 176 16.66 11.49 1.25
N GLU A 177 16.03 10.38 0.92
CA GLU A 177 15.70 10.00 -0.45
C GLU A 177 14.31 10.52 -0.81
N VAL A 178 14.10 10.84 -2.09
CA VAL A 178 12.81 11.23 -2.65
C VAL A 178 12.28 10.04 -3.43
N TYR A 179 11.03 9.65 -3.15
CA TYR A 179 10.32 8.64 -3.93
C TYR A 179 9.35 9.31 -4.89
N GLN A 180 9.52 9.07 -6.18
CA GLN A 180 8.62 9.50 -7.24
C GLN A 180 7.49 8.46 -7.40
N PRO A 181 6.32 8.85 -7.93
CA PRO A 181 5.31 7.89 -8.33
C PRO A 181 5.86 6.98 -9.44
N LEU A 182 5.71 5.66 -9.29
CA LEU A 182 6.06 4.72 -10.36
C LEU A 182 4.93 4.63 -11.39
N MET A 183 5.27 4.71 -12.68
CA MET A 183 4.32 4.79 -13.79
C MET A 183 4.73 3.88 -14.95
N ASP A 184 3.76 3.33 -15.67
CA ASP A 184 3.98 2.70 -16.98
C ASP A 184 3.71 3.73 -18.11
N VAL A 185 3.83 3.31 -19.36
CA VAL A 185 3.65 4.16 -20.55
C VAL A 185 2.29 4.86 -20.55
N LYS A 186 2.28 6.10 -21.03
CA LYS A 186 1.06 6.92 -21.11
C LYS A 186 -0.06 6.16 -21.83
N GLY A 187 -1.26 6.21 -21.24
CA GLY A 187 -2.45 5.57 -21.79
C GLY A 187 -2.65 4.11 -21.38
N SER A 188 -1.69 3.48 -20.71
CA SER A 188 -1.88 2.15 -20.13
C SER A 188 -2.78 2.18 -18.90
N TYR A 189 -3.20 0.99 -18.50
CA TYR A 189 -3.97 0.72 -17.30
C TYR A 189 -3.22 -0.29 -16.44
N SER A 190 -3.08 -0.01 -15.15
CA SER A 190 -2.48 -0.92 -14.18
C SER A 190 -3.45 -1.24 -13.05
N ALA A 191 -3.32 -2.43 -12.47
CA ALA A 191 -4.00 -2.85 -11.26
C ALA A 191 -3.01 -3.50 -10.28
N GLN A 192 -3.35 -3.44 -8.99
CA GLN A 192 -2.57 -4.06 -7.90
C GLN A 192 -3.51 -4.72 -6.89
N PHE A 193 -3.05 -5.84 -6.36
CA PHE A 193 -3.58 -6.48 -5.15
C PHE A 193 -2.42 -6.94 -4.29
N GLU A 194 -2.59 -6.88 -2.97
CA GLU A 194 -1.57 -7.22 -1.99
C GLU A 194 -2.19 -7.87 -0.75
N HIS A 195 -1.47 -8.86 -0.22
CA HIS A 195 -1.70 -9.35 1.13
C HIS A 195 -0.38 -9.58 1.86
N THR A 196 -0.36 -9.27 3.16
CA THR A 196 0.67 -9.73 4.07
C THR A 196 0.37 -11.15 4.54
N ILE A 197 1.36 -12.03 4.46
CA ILE A 197 1.34 -13.40 4.96
C ILE A 197 2.42 -13.61 6.03
N LEU A 198 2.13 -14.47 7.00
CA LEU A 198 3.07 -15.00 7.98
C LEU A 198 3.26 -16.49 7.72
N LEU A 199 4.51 -16.91 7.49
CA LEU A 199 4.87 -18.31 7.33
C LEU A 199 5.18 -18.92 8.69
N ARG A 200 4.23 -19.66 9.27
CA ARG A 200 4.50 -20.44 10.48
C ARG A 200 5.09 -21.80 10.10
N GLU A 201 5.64 -22.50 11.08
CA GLU A 201 6.26 -23.82 10.88
C GLU A 201 5.30 -24.85 10.28
N SER A 202 4.03 -24.83 10.69
CA SER A 202 3.02 -25.84 10.31
C SER A 202 1.93 -25.32 9.36
N TYR A 203 1.82 -24.01 9.18
CA TYR A 203 0.80 -23.41 8.32
C TYR A 203 1.20 -21.99 7.87
N LYS A 204 0.47 -21.49 6.87
CA LYS A 204 0.59 -20.13 6.36
C LYS A 204 -0.65 -19.34 6.76
N GLU A 205 -0.46 -18.17 7.36
CA GLU A 205 -1.52 -17.28 7.81
C GLU A 205 -1.54 -16.03 6.93
N VAL A 206 -2.69 -15.69 6.35
CA VAL A 206 -2.84 -14.43 5.60
C VAL A 206 -3.41 -13.37 6.55
N ILE A 207 -2.52 -12.66 7.24
CA ILE A 207 -2.86 -11.79 8.37
C ILE A 207 -3.61 -10.50 7.98
N SER A 208 -3.67 -10.19 6.68
CA SER A 208 -4.32 -8.99 6.14
C SER A 208 -5.68 -9.28 5.49
N LEU A 209 -6.14 -10.53 5.45
CA LEU A 209 -7.49 -10.85 5.00
C LEU A 209 -8.49 -10.42 6.07
N ILE A 210 -9.16 -9.30 5.82
CA ILE A 210 -10.32 -8.85 6.56
C ILE A 210 -11.51 -8.95 5.61
N ASP A 211 -12.48 -9.81 5.92
CA ASP A 211 -13.77 -9.78 5.25
C ASP A 211 -14.45 -8.44 5.52
N VAL A 212 -14.56 -7.60 4.50
CA VAL A 212 -15.32 -6.35 4.58
C VAL A 212 -16.81 -6.69 4.50
N TYR A 213 -17.42 -6.97 5.65
CA TYR A 213 -18.88 -6.99 5.76
C TYR A 213 -19.38 -5.54 5.76
N ILE A 214 -19.97 -5.10 4.64
CA ILE A 214 -20.79 -3.89 4.63
C ILE A 214 -22.09 -4.24 5.36
N TYR A 215 -22.20 -3.88 6.64
CA TYR A 215 -23.48 -3.85 7.32
C TYR A 215 -24.34 -2.74 6.69
N GLY A 216 -25.21 -3.11 5.75
CA GLY A 216 -26.33 -2.24 5.38
C GLY A 216 -27.29 -2.08 6.56
N PRO A 217 -27.98 -0.93 6.71
CA PRO A 217 -28.94 -0.75 7.79
C PRO A 217 -30.07 -1.77 7.65
N SER A 218 -30.16 -2.70 8.60
CA SER A 218 -31.26 -3.67 8.69
C SER A 218 -32.51 -2.96 9.22
N PRO A 219 -33.66 -3.00 8.52
CA PRO A 219 -34.89 -2.50 9.06
C PRO A 219 -35.43 -3.51 10.09
N HIS A 220 -35.59 -3.04 11.32
CA HIS A 220 -36.38 -3.61 12.42
C HIS A 220 -35.70 -4.54 13.44
N ARG A 221 -35.62 -3.97 14.66
CA ARG A 221 -35.89 -4.54 16.01
C ARG A 221 -35.50 -6.00 16.29
N GLY A 222 -34.57 -6.16 17.23
CA GLY A 222 -34.52 -7.31 18.13
C GLY A 222 -33.11 -7.63 18.63
N PHE A 223 -32.82 -7.26 19.88
CA PHE A 223 -31.62 -7.70 20.60
C PHE A 223 -31.52 -9.24 20.58
N ARG A 224 -30.48 -9.78 19.94
CA ARG A 224 -29.89 -11.08 20.32
C ARG A 224 -28.38 -10.99 20.16
N HIS A 225 -27.66 -11.28 21.24
CA HIS A 225 -26.23 -11.55 21.20
C HIS A 225 -26.00 -12.71 20.22
N SER A 226 -25.15 -12.49 19.22
CA SER A 226 -24.62 -13.57 18.39
C SER A 226 -23.11 -13.46 18.39
N THR A 227 -22.51 -14.46 19.03
CA THR A 227 -21.08 -14.76 19.05
C THR A 227 -20.61 -15.02 17.63
N CYS A 228 -19.59 -14.28 17.19
CA CYS A 228 -18.84 -14.56 15.98
C CYS A 228 -18.02 -15.84 16.19
N MET A 229 -18.46 -16.96 15.63
CA MET A 229 -17.61 -18.11 15.36
C MET A 229 -17.19 -18.06 13.89
N SER A 230 -15.90 -17.82 13.65
CA SER A 230 -15.25 -18.06 12.36
C SER A 230 -15.32 -19.56 12.07
N ARG A 231 -16.09 -19.98 11.07
CA ARG A 231 -15.99 -21.33 10.50
C ARG A 231 -14.82 -21.36 9.51
N ASN A 232 -13.61 -21.57 10.02
CA ASN A 232 -12.60 -22.31 9.27
C ASN A 232 -12.67 -23.75 9.77
N HIS A 233 -13.28 -24.65 9.00
CA HIS A 233 -13.16 -26.08 9.24
C HIS A 233 -11.85 -26.57 8.60
N PHE A 234 -10.81 -26.68 9.42
CA PHE A 234 -9.90 -27.83 9.45
C PHE A 234 -9.59 -28.08 10.93
N ALA A 235 -9.90 -29.29 11.40
CA ALA A 235 -10.00 -29.66 12.80
C ALA A 235 -8.63 -29.75 13.51
N ASP A 236 -8.50 -29.13 14.68
CA ASP A 236 -8.32 -29.78 16.00
C ASP A 236 -8.19 -28.71 17.12
N ASP A 237 -8.69 -29.03 18.31
CA ASP A 237 -9.11 -28.14 19.41
C ASP A 237 -8.10 -27.07 19.93
N PRO A 238 -8.58 -25.90 20.42
CA PRO A 238 -7.73 -24.82 20.92
C PRO A 238 -7.32 -25.00 22.40
N LYS A 239 -6.02 -24.84 22.68
CA LYS A 239 -5.47 -24.57 24.02
C LYS A 239 -5.50 -23.06 24.32
N PRO A 240 -5.60 -22.63 25.60
CA PRO A 240 -5.81 -21.23 25.96
C PRO A 240 -4.63 -20.30 25.63
N LEU A 241 -4.98 -19.09 25.21
CA LEU A 241 -4.10 -17.98 24.78
C LEU A 241 -3.18 -17.48 25.90
N ASN A 242 -1.89 -17.33 25.58
CA ASN A 242 -0.88 -16.67 26.42
C ASN A 242 -0.71 -15.20 25.99
N VAL A 243 -0.78 -14.27 26.95
CA VAL A 243 -0.88 -12.81 26.79
C VAL A 243 0.47 -12.09 26.52
N HIS A 244 1.47 -12.80 26.00
CA HIS A 244 2.82 -12.24 25.76
C HIS A 244 3.28 -12.26 24.29
N ASP A 245 2.35 -12.38 23.33
CA ASP A 245 2.70 -12.42 21.89
C ASP A 245 2.98 -11.01 21.30
N PRO A 246 4.21 -10.73 20.81
CA PRO A 246 4.60 -9.45 20.20
C PRO A 246 4.02 -9.20 18.78
N THR A 247 3.25 -10.13 18.21
CA THR A 247 2.63 -9.98 16.87
C THR A 247 1.55 -8.88 16.77
N LYS A 248 1.15 -8.25 17.87
CA LYS A 248 0.07 -7.24 17.89
C LYS A 248 0.47 -5.79 17.63
N LEU A 249 1.71 -5.50 17.24
CA LEU A 249 2.17 -4.14 16.90
C LEU A 249 2.35 -3.87 15.40
N LEU A 250 2.02 -4.81 14.53
CA LEU A 250 1.97 -4.56 13.08
C LEU A 250 0.59 -3.99 12.73
N THR A 251 0.51 -2.66 12.65
CA THR A 251 -0.58 -2.04 11.90
C THR A 251 -0.37 -2.46 10.43
N PRO A 252 -1.28 -3.20 9.78
CA PRO A 252 -1.13 -3.51 8.37
C PRO A 252 -1.17 -2.18 7.62
N LEU A 253 -0.12 -1.89 6.85
CA LEU A 253 -0.25 -0.92 5.76
C LEU A 253 -1.34 -1.49 4.85
N LEU A 254 -2.47 -0.80 4.83
CA LEU A 254 -3.67 -1.14 4.09
C LEU A 254 -3.30 -1.51 2.64
N ALA A 255 -3.78 -2.66 2.16
CA ALA A 255 -3.73 -3.02 0.75
C ALA A 255 -4.39 -1.91 -0.08
N TRP A 256 -3.63 -1.25 -0.94
CA TRP A 256 -4.11 -0.15 -1.79
C TRP A 256 -4.45 -0.65 -3.19
N VAL A 257 -5.69 -1.10 -3.42
CA VAL A 257 -6.15 -1.36 -4.79
C VAL A 257 -6.29 -0.03 -5.54
N GLN A 258 -5.31 0.37 -6.34
CA GLN A 258 -5.38 1.59 -7.15
C GLN A 258 -5.30 1.28 -8.65
N ILE A 259 -6.39 1.51 -9.39
CA ILE A 259 -6.33 1.65 -10.84
C ILE A 259 -6.02 3.11 -11.15
N ARG A 260 -4.94 3.37 -11.89
CA ARG A 260 -4.66 4.70 -12.43
C ARG A 260 -4.73 4.65 -13.95
N LYS A 261 -5.61 5.49 -14.52
CA LYS A 261 -5.48 5.92 -15.90
C LYS A 261 -4.56 7.14 -15.91
N HIS A 262 -3.44 7.07 -16.60
CA HIS A 262 -2.56 8.23 -16.76
C HIS A 262 -3.20 9.27 -17.69
N ARG A 263 -3.56 10.45 -17.15
CA ARG A 263 -4.07 11.61 -17.90
C ARG A 263 -3.18 12.83 -17.66
N ASP A 264 -3.19 13.78 -18.60
CA ASP A 264 -2.41 15.03 -18.53
C ASP A 264 -2.91 15.97 -17.41
N HIS A 265 -1.98 16.66 -16.75
CA HIS A 265 -2.28 17.87 -15.97
C HIS A 265 -2.01 19.10 -16.84
N GLY A 266 -3.06 19.60 -17.49
CA GLY A 266 -3.09 20.91 -18.13
C GLY A 266 -4.11 21.82 -17.43
N SER A 267 -3.65 23.02 -17.05
CA SER A 267 -4.43 24.19 -16.60
C SER A 267 -4.86 24.20 -15.12
N ALA A 268 -4.11 24.95 -14.31
CA ALA A 268 -4.53 25.41 -12.99
C ALA A 268 -5.60 26.51 -13.14
N VAL A 269 -6.71 26.38 -12.42
CA VAL A 269 -7.62 27.49 -12.13
C VAL A 269 -7.80 27.56 -10.62
N ALA A 270 -7.39 28.67 -10.02
CA ALA A 270 -7.47 28.90 -8.59
C ALA A 270 -8.93 29.21 -8.16
N PRO A 271 -9.45 28.64 -7.06
CA PRO A 271 -10.70 29.10 -6.49
C PRO A 271 -10.51 30.30 -5.57
N VAL A 272 -11.44 31.24 -5.69
CA VAL A 272 -11.61 32.46 -4.89
C VAL A 272 -12.16 32.11 -3.50
N VAL A 273 -11.63 32.73 -2.45
CA VAL A 273 -12.04 32.56 -1.04
C VAL A 273 -12.99 33.70 -0.62
N PRO A 274 -14.09 33.42 0.08
CA PRO A 274 -14.71 34.38 1.00
C PRO A 274 -14.50 34.00 2.48
N GLU A 275 -14.38 35.03 3.32
CA GLU A 275 -14.03 34.99 4.75
C GLU A 275 -15.14 34.51 5.71
N LYS A 276 -14.69 33.69 6.68
CA LYS A 276 -14.94 33.62 8.14
C LYS A 276 -16.36 33.79 8.75
N SER A 277 -16.66 32.88 9.68
CA SER A 277 -17.05 33.25 11.06
C SER A 277 -16.67 32.16 12.10
N ASN A 278 -16.02 32.60 13.18
CA ASN A 278 -15.68 31.84 14.40
C ASN A 278 -16.91 31.27 15.11
N VAL A 279 -16.79 30.12 15.80
CA VAL A 279 -17.24 29.88 17.20
C VAL A 279 -16.78 28.47 17.69
N MET A 280 -16.16 28.46 18.88
CA MET A 280 -15.96 27.36 19.86
C MET A 280 -14.87 26.29 19.65
N LYS A 281 -13.74 26.55 20.33
CA LYS A 281 -12.83 25.55 20.93
C LYS A 281 -13.53 24.85 22.10
N SER A 282 -13.23 23.56 22.30
CA SER A 282 -13.09 22.83 23.59
C SER A 282 -13.83 21.47 23.62
N LEU A 283 -13.08 20.41 23.96
CA LEU A 283 -13.49 19.03 24.30
C LEU A 283 -13.73 18.04 23.14
N ALA A 284 -12.68 17.33 22.74
CA ALA A 284 -12.75 15.92 22.32
C ALA A 284 -11.33 15.31 22.26
N ASN A 285 -10.82 14.86 23.41
CA ASN A 285 -9.78 13.84 23.44
C ASN A 285 -10.47 12.48 23.38
N ALA A 286 -9.95 11.60 22.53
CA ALA A 286 -10.42 10.25 22.22
C ALA A 286 -11.66 10.16 21.29
N ALA A 287 -11.47 9.40 20.20
CA ALA A 287 -12.40 9.07 19.12
C ALA A 287 -12.73 10.19 18.12
N THR A 288 -12.03 10.19 16.98
CA THR A 288 -12.53 10.60 15.65
C THR A 288 -11.42 10.34 14.62
N VAL A 289 -11.38 9.12 14.09
CA VAL A 289 -10.79 8.84 12.77
C VAL A 289 -11.98 8.46 11.91
N LEU A 290 -12.11 9.13 10.77
CA LEU A 290 -13.22 9.06 9.81
C LEU A 290 -14.39 10.01 10.11
N ASP A 291 -14.18 11.30 9.83
CA ASP A 291 -15.23 12.12 9.24
C ASP A 291 -14.69 12.66 7.92
N TYR A 292 -15.25 12.18 6.81
CA TYR A 292 -15.16 12.85 5.52
C TYR A 292 -16.39 13.74 5.39
N ASP A 293 -16.16 15.03 5.16
CA ASP A 293 -17.19 16.02 4.84
C ASP A 293 -17.86 15.66 3.51
N TRP A 294 -19.17 15.36 3.58
CA TRP A 294 -20.05 15.14 2.44
C TRP A 294 -20.66 16.47 2.01
N SER A 295 -20.03 17.16 1.07
CA SER A 295 -20.71 18.17 0.26
C SER A 295 -19.98 18.37 -1.07
N VAL A 296 -20.75 18.68 -2.15
CA VAL A 296 -20.34 18.98 -3.55
C VAL A 296 -20.23 17.72 -4.43
N LEU A 297 -21.11 17.37 -5.39
CA LEU A 297 -22.16 18.08 -6.13
C LEU A 297 -23.27 17.10 -6.58
N ALA A 298 -24.51 17.44 -6.24
CA ALA A 298 -25.66 17.09 -7.05
C ALA A 298 -25.77 18.06 -8.24
N THR A 299 -26.36 17.58 -9.32
CA THR A 299 -26.90 18.31 -10.48
C THR A 299 -25.96 18.51 -11.68
N GLN A 300 -26.11 17.63 -12.67
CA GLN A 300 -26.53 18.05 -14.01
C GLN A 300 -27.10 16.84 -14.78
N ARG A 301 -28.43 16.73 -14.76
CA ARG A 301 -29.20 16.14 -15.86
C ARG A 301 -29.63 17.30 -16.76
N ARG A 302 -29.41 17.10 -18.06
CA ARG A 302 -29.70 17.96 -19.22
C ARG A 302 -28.73 19.09 -19.48
#